data_AF-F6ENW3-F1
#
_entry.id   AF-F6ENW3-F1
#
_cell.length_a   1.000
_cell.length_b   1.000
_cell.length_c   1.000
_cell.angle_alpha   90.00
_cell.angle_beta   90.00
_cell.angle_gamma   90.00
#
_symmetry.space_group_name_H-M   'P 1'
#
loop_
_entity.id
_entity.type
_entity.pdbx_description
1 polymer ?
#
loop_
_entity_poly.entity_id
_entity_poly.type
_entity_poly.pdbx_seq_one_letter_code
_entity_poly.pdbx_strand_id
1 'polypeptide(L)'
;MRLVEAAAVGKWIGIVGRGDFLDDALAALLRERGYRAAQVGAGNGSSTFDLVIYRTVGAGRDADRFRVLAPRDAPVVVLGARDPEMATAVPDAAWLHYAIDTKTVVSTVERLIGPADDGFARPAPQLSAREKDAVIAYTMGMTVREVAAELGVAPTTVSTHLDRARAKYISAGRAAEGKVGLLRCALEDGLIPCPCRNHWSSV
;
A
#
# COMPACT_ATOMS: atom_id res chain seq x y z
N MET A 1 -9.45 28.24 24.44
CA MET A 1 -8.97 27.90 23.09
C MET A 1 -8.17 26.60 23.19
N ARG A 2 -8.86 25.44 23.19
CA ARG A 2 -8.22 24.11 23.26
C ARG A 2 -8.06 23.61 21.83
N LEU A 3 -6.82 23.41 21.42
CA LEU A 3 -6.46 22.73 20.18
C LEU A 3 -7.07 21.32 20.21
N VAL A 4 -7.91 21.04 19.22
CA VAL A 4 -8.41 19.70 18.94
C VAL A 4 -7.21 18.84 18.55
N GLU A 5 -6.94 17.82 19.35
CA GLU A 5 -5.97 16.77 19.10
C GLU A 5 -6.30 16.11 17.75
N ALA A 6 -5.47 16.40 16.74
CA ALA A 6 -5.53 15.69 15.47
C ALA A 6 -5.10 14.25 15.74
N ALA A 7 -6.08 13.35 15.93
CA ALA A 7 -5.85 11.92 15.95
C ALA A 7 -4.98 11.56 14.73
N ALA A 8 -3.83 10.94 15.00
CA ALA A 8 -2.83 10.65 13.99
C ALA A 8 -3.39 9.67 12.95
N VAL A 9 -3.88 10.19 11.82
CA VAL A 9 -4.40 9.39 10.72
C VAL A 9 -3.24 8.64 10.06
N GLY A 10 -3.27 7.31 10.12
CA GLY A 10 -2.30 6.42 9.48
C GLY A 10 -1.99 5.17 10.31
N LYS A 11 -2.04 3.99 9.67
CA LYS A 11 -1.77 2.70 10.31
C LYS A 11 -0.29 2.55 10.67
N TRP A 12 -0.01 2.28 11.93
CA TRP A 12 1.33 2.07 12.48
C TRP A 12 1.73 0.61 12.47
N ILE A 13 2.90 0.32 11.92
CA ILE A 13 3.50 -1.02 11.91
C ILE A 13 4.77 -1.01 12.74
N GLY A 14 4.81 -1.85 13.77
CA GLY A 14 6.00 -2.10 14.57
C GLY A 14 6.82 -3.23 13.98
N ILE A 15 8.12 -3.04 13.77
CA ILE A 15 9.04 -4.09 13.33
C ILE A 15 9.94 -4.48 14.50
N VAL A 16 9.85 -5.73 14.93
CA VAL A 16 10.66 -6.31 16.00
C VAL A 16 11.64 -7.28 15.36
N GLY A 17 12.93 -6.96 15.41
CA GLY A 17 13.98 -7.77 14.79
C GLY A 17 15.35 -7.55 15.44
N ARG A 18 16.42 -7.72 14.66
CA ARG A 18 17.81 -7.48 15.11
C ARG A 18 18.21 -6.01 15.03
N GLY A 19 17.44 -5.16 14.36
CA GLY A 19 17.86 -3.81 13.98
C GLY A 19 18.93 -3.83 12.88
N ASP A 20 18.91 -4.84 12.01
CA ASP A 20 19.83 -4.95 10.89
C ASP A 20 19.21 -4.41 9.58
N PHE A 21 19.99 -4.46 8.49
CA PHE A 21 19.56 -3.99 7.17
C PHE A 21 18.21 -4.55 6.71
N LEU A 22 17.85 -5.79 7.09
CA LEU A 22 16.59 -6.39 6.66
C LEU A 22 15.39 -5.73 7.35
N ASP A 23 15.54 -5.32 8.61
CA ASP A 23 14.50 -4.59 9.33
C ASP A 23 14.32 -3.18 8.75
N ASP A 24 15.42 -2.54 8.35
CA ASP A 24 15.38 -1.24 7.67
C ASP A 24 14.74 -1.34 6.27
N ALA A 25 15.10 -2.36 5.49
CA ALA A 25 14.51 -2.62 4.19
C ALA A 25 13.01 -2.92 4.29
N LEU A 26 12.60 -3.69 5.31
CA LEU A 26 11.20 -3.97 5.59
C LEU A 26 10.43 -2.69 5.99
N ALA A 27 11.03 -1.85 6.84
CA ALA A 27 10.44 -0.56 7.20
C ALA A 27 10.29 0.34 5.98
N ALA A 28 11.30 0.42 5.13
CA ALA A 28 11.29 1.21 3.90
C ALA A 28 10.21 0.71 2.92
N LEU A 29 10.11 -0.60 2.73
CA LEU A 29 9.08 -1.22 1.89
C LEU A 29 7.67 -0.82 2.35
N LEU A 30 7.38 -0.94 3.65
CA LEU A 30 6.05 -0.64 4.17
C LEU A 30 5.74 0.85 4.11
N ARG A 31 6.74 1.72 4.30
CA ARG A 31 6.60 3.17 4.09
C ARG A 31 6.38 3.53 2.62
N GLU A 32 6.98 2.81 1.68
CA GLU A 32 6.70 2.97 0.24
C GLU A 32 5.24 2.63 -0.08
N ARG A 33 4.64 1.70 0.68
CA ARG A 33 3.20 1.37 0.65
C ARG A 33 2.36 2.26 1.58
N GLY A 34 2.95 3.35 2.07
CA GLY A 34 2.39 4.39 2.95
C GLY A 34 1.96 3.98 4.35
N TYR A 35 2.33 2.79 4.81
CA TYR A 35 2.23 2.45 6.23
C TYR A 35 3.27 3.23 7.05
N ARG A 36 2.94 3.57 8.28
CA ARG A 36 3.90 4.14 9.23
C ARG A 36 4.69 3.03 9.92
N ALA A 37 5.73 2.55 9.27
CA ALA A 37 6.56 1.46 9.81
C ALA A 37 7.78 1.98 10.59
N ALA A 38 8.07 1.42 11.76
CA ALA A 38 9.26 1.74 12.54
C ALA A 38 9.78 0.53 13.32
N GLN A 39 11.09 0.49 13.56
CA GLN A 39 11.69 -0.51 14.45
C GLN A 39 11.27 -0.26 15.90
N VAL A 40 10.94 -1.33 16.60
CA VAL A 40 10.53 -1.30 18.01
C VAL A 40 11.67 -1.86 18.87
N GLY A 41 12.31 -1.00 19.65
CA GLY A 41 13.28 -1.39 20.68
C GLY A 41 12.60 -1.74 22.00
N ALA A 42 13.30 -2.47 22.87
CA ALA A 42 12.87 -2.92 24.20
C ALA A 42 12.52 -1.81 25.23
N GLY A 43 12.37 -0.55 24.80
CA GLY A 43 12.07 0.60 25.65
C GLY A 43 10.96 1.52 25.14
N ASN A 44 10.38 1.28 23.95
CA ASN A 44 9.33 2.14 23.40
C ASN A 44 7.94 1.55 23.67
N GLY A 45 7.56 1.50 24.95
CA GLY A 45 6.33 0.86 25.44
C GLY A 45 5.03 1.67 25.31
N SER A 46 4.85 2.52 24.30
CA SER A 46 3.60 3.32 24.21
C SER A 46 3.20 3.77 22.81
N SER A 47 3.57 3.03 21.76
CA SER A 47 2.97 3.23 20.44
C SER A 47 1.90 2.17 20.23
N THR A 48 0.64 2.55 20.16
CA THR A 48 -0.43 1.66 19.72
C THR A 48 -0.14 1.28 18.26
N PHE A 49 0.30 0.05 18.03
CA PHE A 49 0.54 -0.47 16.69
C PHE A 49 -0.72 -1.14 16.16
N ASP A 50 -1.04 -0.91 14.89
CA ASP A 50 -2.12 -1.62 14.19
C ASP A 50 -1.65 -3.02 13.76
N LEU A 51 -0.34 -3.21 13.55
CA LEU A 51 0.26 -4.51 13.25
C LEU A 51 1.70 -4.56 13.73
N VAL A 52 2.15 -5.74 14.15
CA VAL A 52 3.56 -5.97 14.47
C VAL A 52 4.15 -7.09 13.62
N ILE A 53 5.29 -6.82 13.01
CA ILE A 53 6.08 -7.80 12.30
C ILE A 53 7.25 -8.21 13.19
N TYR A 54 7.26 -9.47 13.61
CA TYR A 54 8.34 -10.07 14.37
C TYR A 54 9.24 -10.89 13.45
N ARG A 55 10.51 -10.54 13.32
CA ARG A 55 11.49 -11.35 12.58
C ARG A 55 12.22 -12.27 13.55
N THR A 56 12.06 -13.57 13.36
CA THR A 56 12.71 -14.57 14.23
C THR A 56 14.21 -14.54 14.03
N VAL A 57 14.92 -14.61 15.13
CA VAL A 57 16.37 -14.51 15.21
C VAL A 57 17.00 -15.91 15.27
N GLY A 58 16.22 -16.92 15.63
CA GLY A 58 16.63 -18.31 15.78
C GLY A 58 17.19 -18.60 17.17
N ALA A 59 16.80 -19.76 17.71
CA ALA A 59 17.18 -20.36 19.01
C ALA A 59 16.62 -19.66 20.27
N GLY A 60 15.37 -19.95 20.61
CA GLY A 60 14.80 -19.91 21.99
C GLY A 60 14.72 -18.54 22.70
N ARG A 61 15.35 -17.49 22.16
CA ARG A 61 15.31 -16.13 22.72
C ARG A 61 14.18 -15.28 22.15
N ASP A 62 13.45 -15.80 21.17
CA ASP A 62 12.43 -15.07 20.43
C ASP A 62 11.13 -14.92 21.23
N ALA A 63 10.71 -15.98 21.94
CA ALA A 63 9.50 -15.96 22.75
C ALA A 63 9.58 -14.97 23.93
N ASP A 64 10.73 -14.90 24.61
CA ASP A 64 10.91 -13.97 25.73
C ASP A 64 11.00 -12.51 25.27
N ARG A 65 11.67 -12.25 24.15
CA ARG A 65 11.70 -10.91 23.54
C ARG A 65 10.32 -10.47 23.07
N PHE A 66 9.55 -11.40 22.49
CA PHE A 66 8.16 -11.14 22.14
C PHE A 66 7.33 -10.82 23.38
N ARG A 67 7.38 -11.60 24.46
CA ARG A 67 6.61 -11.34 25.68
C ARG A 67 6.88 -9.97 26.30
N VAL A 68 8.12 -9.49 26.22
CA VAL A 68 8.51 -8.15 26.69
C VAL A 68 7.98 -7.04 25.77
N LEU A 69 7.87 -7.31 24.47
CA LEU A 69 7.49 -6.35 23.44
C LEU A 69 6.04 -6.48 22.96
N ALA A 70 5.29 -7.45 23.50
CA ALA A 70 4.01 -7.89 22.96
C ALA A 70 2.99 -6.75 22.99
N PRO A 71 2.48 -6.32 21.83
CA PRO A 71 1.28 -5.51 21.77
C PRO A 71 0.11 -6.37 22.24
N ARG A 72 -0.71 -5.87 23.15
CA ARG A 72 -1.81 -6.67 23.72
C ARG A 72 -2.97 -6.90 22.75
N ASP A 73 -3.11 -6.06 21.73
CA ASP A 73 -4.32 -6.05 20.88
C ASP A 73 -4.03 -6.00 19.37
N ALA A 74 -2.77 -6.11 18.93
CA ALA A 74 -2.41 -5.98 17.52
C ALA A 74 -2.15 -7.34 16.85
N PRO A 75 -2.60 -7.56 15.59
CA PRO A 75 -2.19 -8.73 14.81
C PRO A 75 -0.67 -8.80 14.65
N VAL A 76 -0.14 -10.02 14.77
CA VAL A 76 1.29 -10.30 14.69
C VAL A 76 1.59 -11.12 13.44
N VAL A 77 2.59 -10.67 12.67
CA VAL A 77 3.17 -11.41 11.55
C VAL A 77 4.55 -11.88 11.97
N VAL A 78 4.83 -13.18 11.90
CA VAL A 78 6.13 -13.74 12.22
C VAL A 78 6.88 -14.10 10.94
N LEU A 79 8.00 -13.42 10.69
CA LEU A 79 8.93 -13.71 9.59
C LEU A 79 10.03 -14.67 10.08
N GLY A 80 9.98 -15.92 9.66
CA GLY A 80 11.03 -16.89 9.91
C GLY A 80 10.56 -18.35 10.02
N ALA A 81 11.41 -19.18 10.63
CA ALA A 81 11.08 -20.58 10.87
C ALA A 81 10.02 -20.70 11.97
N ARG A 82 9.08 -21.63 11.81
CA ARG A 82 8.03 -21.85 12.80
C ARG A 82 8.61 -22.57 14.03
N ASP A 83 8.90 -21.80 15.07
CA ASP A 83 9.35 -22.30 16.37
C ASP A 83 8.15 -22.65 17.27
N PRO A 84 8.06 -23.87 17.83
CA PRO A 84 6.98 -24.26 18.76
C PRO A 84 6.81 -23.32 19.96
N GLU A 85 7.89 -22.78 20.51
CA GLU A 85 7.81 -21.87 21.67
C GLU A 85 7.14 -20.55 21.30
N MET A 86 7.51 -19.99 20.14
CA MET A 86 6.93 -18.76 19.62
C MET A 86 5.49 -18.97 19.11
N ALA A 87 5.19 -20.14 18.53
CA ALA A 87 3.81 -20.53 18.17
C ALA A 87 2.90 -20.66 19.38
N THR A 88 3.44 -21.05 20.54
CA THR A 88 2.69 -21.07 21.80
C THR A 88 2.53 -19.67 22.39
N ALA A 89 3.54 -18.81 22.23
CA ALA A 89 3.49 -17.43 22.71
C ALA A 89 2.50 -16.56 21.90
N VAL A 90 2.32 -16.85 20.61
CA VAL A 90 1.45 -16.09 19.69
C VAL A 90 0.64 -17.04 18.81
N PRO A 91 -0.43 -17.65 19.33
CA PRO A 91 -1.19 -18.66 18.60
C PRO A 91 -1.84 -18.12 17.32
N ASP A 92 -2.26 -16.84 17.34
CA ASP A 92 -2.95 -16.18 16.23
C ASP A 92 -1.99 -15.49 15.23
N ALA A 93 -0.68 -15.73 15.33
CA ALA A 93 0.28 -15.12 14.44
C ALA A 93 0.15 -15.63 13.00
N ALA A 94 0.28 -14.72 12.03
CA ALA A 94 0.47 -15.07 10.64
C ALA A 94 1.94 -15.44 10.38
N TRP A 95 2.19 -16.70 10.05
CA TRP A 95 3.55 -17.23 9.84
C TRP A 95 3.98 -17.11 8.39
N LEU A 96 5.15 -16.50 8.18
CA LEU A 96 5.75 -16.21 6.88
C LEU A 96 7.20 -16.70 6.90
N HIS A 97 7.56 -17.63 6.00
CA HIS A 97 8.91 -18.20 5.91
C HIS A 97 9.99 -17.20 5.46
N TYR A 98 11.28 -17.46 5.72
CA TYR A 98 12.37 -16.50 5.44
C TYR A 98 12.59 -16.20 3.95
N ALA A 99 12.18 -17.11 3.05
CA ALA A 99 12.41 -17.03 1.60
C ALA A 99 11.34 -16.22 0.85
N ILE A 100 10.80 -15.17 1.46
CA ILE A 100 9.60 -14.51 0.95
C ILE A 100 9.89 -13.34 0.03
N ASP A 101 9.18 -13.31 -1.10
CA ASP A 101 8.99 -12.15 -1.98
C ASP A 101 8.28 -11.03 -1.20
N THR A 102 8.83 -9.82 -1.31
CA THR A 102 8.24 -8.53 -0.94
C THR A 102 6.71 -8.47 -1.10
N LYS A 103 6.16 -9.06 -2.18
CA LYS A 103 4.71 -9.10 -2.43
C LYS A 103 3.90 -9.82 -1.35
N THR A 104 4.40 -10.93 -0.82
CA THR A 104 3.67 -11.76 0.17
C THR A 104 3.65 -11.10 1.54
N VAL A 105 4.70 -10.37 1.90
CA VAL A 105 4.71 -9.55 3.12
C VAL A 105 3.63 -8.48 3.00
N VAL A 106 3.63 -7.71 1.90
CA VAL A 106 2.68 -6.62 1.68
C VAL A 106 1.24 -7.14 1.63
N SER A 107 0.96 -8.22 0.90
CA SER A 107 -0.40 -8.78 0.81
C SER A 107 -0.91 -9.33 2.14
N THR A 108 -0.01 -9.87 2.97
CA THR A 108 -0.37 -10.33 4.32
C THR A 108 -0.71 -9.16 5.24
N VAL A 109 0.07 -8.08 5.18
CA VAL A 109 -0.20 -6.85 5.92
C VAL A 109 -1.55 -6.26 5.48
N GLU A 110 -1.77 -6.12 4.17
CA GLU A 110 -3.03 -5.62 3.61
C GLU A 110 -4.24 -6.47 4.02
N ARG A 111 -4.08 -7.80 4.12
CA ARG A 111 -5.15 -8.70 4.57
C ARG A 111 -5.48 -8.53 6.05
N LEU A 112 -4.50 -8.22 6.89
CA LEU A 112 -4.67 -8.17 8.35
C LEU A 112 -5.17 -6.81 8.83
N ILE A 113 -4.62 -5.72 8.29
CA ILE A 113 -4.97 -4.36 8.71
C ILE A 113 -5.63 -3.53 7.62
N GLY A 114 -5.91 -4.12 6.45
CA GLY A 114 -6.35 -3.36 5.28
C GLY A 114 -5.20 -2.61 4.61
N PRO A 115 -5.46 -1.96 3.46
CA PRO A 115 -4.48 -1.06 2.86
C PRO A 115 -4.09 0.04 3.86
N ALA A 116 -2.89 0.61 3.71
CA ALA A 116 -2.45 1.71 4.54
C ALA A 116 -3.52 2.82 4.52
N ASP A 117 -3.78 3.42 5.69
CA ASP A 117 -4.59 4.66 5.77
C ASP A 117 -3.74 5.85 5.33
N ASP A 118 -3.06 5.66 4.22
CA ASP A 118 -2.27 6.64 3.56
C ASP A 118 -3.17 7.38 2.56
N GLY A 119 -2.85 8.63 2.32
CA GLY A 119 -3.37 9.30 1.14
C GLY A 119 -2.81 8.70 -0.17
N PHE A 120 -2.57 7.38 -0.30
CA PHE A 120 -2.22 6.69 -1.55
C PHE A 120 -3.30 5.71 -2.01
N ALA A 121 -4.14 5.16 -1.13
CA ALA A 121 -5.49 4.73 -1.51
C ALA A 121 -6.38 5.97 -1.72
N ARG A 122 -5.95 6.88 -2.60
CA ARG A 122 -6.74 8.08 -2.93
C ARG A 122 -8.03 7.59 -3.56
N PRO A 123 -9.20 7.98 -3.04
CA PRO A 123 -10.47 7.53 -3.57
C PRO A 123 -10.46 7.76 -5.08
N ALA A 124 -10.67 6.69 -5.85
CA ALA A 124 -10.76 6.78 -7.30
C ALA A 124 -11.83 7.83 -7.60
N PRO A 125 -11.46 8.99 -8.17
CA PRO A 125 -12.43 10.04 -8.36
C PRO A 125 -13.49 9.52 -9.33
N GLN A 126 -14.74 9.90 -9.09
CA GLN A 126 -15.83 9.54 -10.00
C GLN A 126 -15.67 10.31 -11.32
N LEU A 127 -14.98 9.67 -12.27
CA LEU A 127 -14.95 10.08 -13.66
C LEU A 127 -16.28 9.70 -14.32
N SER A 128 -16.84 10.63 -15.08
CA SER A 128 -17.95 10.35 -15.98
C SER A 128 -17.51 9.38 -17.09
N ALA A 129 -18.46 8.71 -17.74
CA ALA A 129 -18.16 7.79 -18.85
C ALA A 129 -17.29 8.46 -19.92
N ARG A 130 -17.65 9.67 -20.36
CA ARG A 130 -16.88 10.43 -21.37
C ARG A 130 -15.47 10.82 -20.92
N GLU A 131 -15.29 11.12 -19.64
CA GLU A 131 -13.94 11.37 -19.10
C GLU A 131 -13.10 10.09 -19.07
N LYS A 132 -13.70 8.95 -18.71
CA LYS A 132 -13.01 7.65 -18.75
C LYS A 132 -12.59 7.29 -20.17
N ASP A 133 -13.51 7.37 -21.13
CA ASP A 133 -13.24 7.04 -22.53
C ASP A 133 -12.10 7.91 -23.09
N ALA A 134 -12.14 9.22 -22.82
CA ALA A 134 -11.10 10.15 -23.24
C ALA A 134 -9.74 9.85 -22.59
N VAL A 135 -9.71 9.53 -21.29
CA VAL A 135 -8.48 9.16 -20.57
C VAL A 135 -7.89 7.87 -21.13
N ILE A 136 -8.72 6.84 -21.34
CA ILE A 136 -8.29 5.54 -21.88
C ILE A 136 -7.66 5.72 -23.26
N ALA A 137 -8.39 6.31 -24.21
CA ALA A 137 -7.90 6.48 -25.59
C ALA A 137 -6.63 7.35 -25.64
N TYR A 138 -6.60 8.46 -24.90
CA TYR A 138 -5.44 9.36 -24.87
C TYR A 138 -4.18 8.68 -24.29
N THR A 139 -4.33 7.91 -23.20
CA THR A 139 -3.21 7.23 -22.53
C THR A 139 -2.73 5.99 -23.29
N MET A 140 -3.59 5.37 -24.11
CA MET A 140 -3.23 4.29 -25.04
C MET A 140 -2.39 4.72 -26.24
N GLY A 141 -2.11 6.01 -26.38
CA GLY A 141 -1.20 6.51 -27.42
C GLY A 141 -1.83 7.54 -28.35
N MET A 142 -3.15 7.61 -28.41
CA MET A 142 -3.85 8.52 -29.33
C MET A 142 -3.59 9.99 -29.01
N THR A 143 -3.62 10.80 -30.06
CA THR A 143 -3.63 12.26 -30.00
C THR A 143 -5.04 12.77 -29.72
N VAL A 144 -5.16 14.02 -29.24
CA VAL A 144 -6.47 14.65 -28.97
C VAL A 144 -7.39 14.65 -30.20
N ARG A 145 -6.84 14.77 -31.41
CA ARG A 145 -7.62 14.76 -32.67
C ARG A 145 -8.15 13.36 -33.00
N GLU A 146 -7.37 12.32 -32.75
CA GLU A 146 -7.79 10.93 -32.96
C GLU A 146 -8.86 10.53 -31.96
N VAL A 147 -8.66 10.86 -30.66
CA VAL A 147 -9.67 10.63 -29.61
C VAL A 147 -10.98 11.37 -29.95
N ALA A 148 -10.89 12.59 -30.49
CA ALA A 148 -12.05 13.36 -30.89
C ALA A 148 -12.83 12.68 -32.03
N ALA A 149 -12.12 12.14 -33.02
CA ALA A 149 -12.71 11.39 -34.13
C ALA A 149 -13.37 10.09 -33.65
N GLU A 150 -12.73 9.36 -32.73
CA GLU A 150 -13.25 8.12 -32.17
C GLU A 150 -14.52 8.35 -31.31
N LEU A 151 -14.52 9.39 -30.47
CA LEU A 151 -15.64 9.71 -29.58
C LEU A 151 -16.75 10.54 -30.24
N GLY A 152 -16.57 10.95 -31.50
CA GLY A 152 -17.53 11.76 -32.25
C GLY A 152 -17.74 13.17 -31.67
N VAL A 153 -16.68 13.79 -31.13
CA VAL A 153 -16.74 15.11 -30.49
C VAL A 153 -15.67 16.06 -31.05
N ALA A 154 -15.74 17.35 -30.71
CA ALA A 154 -14.70 18.30 -31.08
C ALA A 154 -13.40 18.08 -30.27
N PRO A 155 -12.21 18.35 -30.83
CA PRO A 155 -10.94 18.26 -30.10
C PRO A 155 -10.90 19.11 -28.81
N THR A 156 -11.56 20.27 -28.82
CA THR A 156 -11.70 21.15 -27.64
C THR A 156 -12.51 20.49 -26.51
N THR A 157 -13.52 19.70 -26.87
CA THR A 157 -14.32 18.92 -25.92
C THR A 157 -13.49 17.81 -25.28
N VAL A 158 -12.63 17.13 -26.05
CA VAL A 158 -11.69 16.13 -25.51
C VAL A 158 -10.73 16.76 -24.51
N SER A 159 -10.09 17.89 -24.87
CA SER A 159 -9.21 18.61 -23.93
C SER A 159 -9.95 18.97 -22.64
N THR A 160 -11.20 19.42 -22.74
CA THR A 160 -12.02 19.73 -21.57
C THR A 160 -12.28 18.48 -20.71
N HIS A 161 -12.55 17.32 -21.31
CA HIS A 161 -12.72 16.06 -20.58
C HIS A 161 -11.43 15.64 -19.87
N LEU A 162 -10.28 15.75 -20.55
CA LEU A 162 -8.98 15.43 -19.97
C LEU A 162 -8.63 16.37 -18.81
N ASP A 163 -8.87 17.68 -18.95
CA ASP A 163 -8.58 18.65 -17.89
C ASP A 163 -9.50 18.47 -16.68
N ARG A 164 -10.78 18.15 -16.88
CA ARG A 164 -11.68 17.77 -15.78
C ARG A 164 -11.24 16.50 -15.09
N ALA A 165 -10.81 15.48 -15.84
CA ALA A 165 -10.27 14.25 -15.26
C ALA A 165 -9.00 14.53 -14.44
N ARG A 166 -8.08 15.35 -14.95
CA ARG A 166 -6.89 15.79 -14.21
C ARG A 166 -7.25 16.52 -12.93
N ALA A 167 -8.15 17.49 -13.00
CA ALA A 167 -8.59 18.25 -11.84
C ALA A 167 -9.18 17.33 -10.76
N LYS A 168 -10.00 16.35 -11.17
CA LYS A 168 -10.55 15.33 -10.26
C LYS A 168 -9.45 14.49 -9.62
N TYR A 169 -8.49 14.01 -10.40
CA TYR A 169 -7.35 13.26 -9.86
C TYR A 169 -6.47 14.09 -8.92
N ILE A 170 -6.13 15.32 -9.29
CA ILE A 170 -5.33 16.25 -8.48
C ILE A 170 -6.08 16.60 -7.19
N SER A 171 -7.40 16.83 -7.25
CA SER A 171 -8.23 17.08 -6.06
C SER A 171 -8.31 15.88 -5.13
N ALA A 172 -8.24 14.66 -5.68
CA ALA A 172 -8.10 13.45 -4.91
C ALA A 172 -6.68 13.27 -4.36
N GLY A 173 -5.74 14.19 -4.64
CA GLY A 173 -4.33 14.18 -4.22
C GLY A 173 -3.39 13.46 -5.19
N ARG A 174 -3.88 13.00 -6.36
CA ARG A 174 -3.08 12.25 -7.34
C ARG A 174 -2.42 13.13 -8.37
N ALA A 175 -1.11 12.95 -8.52
CA ALA A 175 -0.33 13.59 -9.56
C ALA A 175 -0.71 13.02 -10.94
N ALA A 176 -1.66 13.70 -11.59
CA ALA A 176 -2.17 13.44 -12.94
C ALA A 176 -1.71 14.51 -13.94
N GLU A 177 -0.62 15.22 -13.64
CA GLU A 177 -0.03 16.19 -14.55
C GLU A 177 0.52 15.48 -15.79
N GLY A 178 0.10 15.94 -16.97
CA GLY A 178 0.50 15.36 -18.25
C GLY A 178 -0.06 13.96 -18.55
N LYS A 179 0.43 13.37 -19.65
CA LYS A 179 -0.04 12.07 -20.15
C LYS A 179 0.43 10.89 -19.29
N VAL A 180 1.66 10.95 -18.78
CA VAL A 180 2.24 9.90 -17.91
C VAL A 180 1.52 9.84 -16.56
N GLY A 181 1.22 11.01 -15.96
CA GLY A 181 0.44 11.07 -14.71
C GLY A 181 -0.96 10.47 -14.86
N LEU A 182 -1.66 10.79 -15.96
CA LEU A 182 -2.96 10.20 -16.29
C LEU A 182 -2.87 8.68 -16.51
N LEU A 183 -1.86 8.20 -17.25
CA LEU A 183 -1.66 6.77 -17.48
C LEU A 183 -1.45 6.01 -16.17
N ARG A 184 -0.61 6.53 -15.26
CA ARG A 184 -0.42 5.95 -13.94
C ARG A 184 -1.73 5.86 -13.15
N CYS A 185 -2.48 6.96 -13.08
CA CYS A 185 -3.77 6.97 -12.36
C CYS A 185 -4.78 5.98 -12.98
N ALA A 186 -4.84 5.89 -14.30
CA ALA A 186 -5.72 4.97 -15.01
C ALA A 186 -5.36 3.49 -14.79
N LEU A 187 -4.07 3.16 -14.71
CA LEU A 187 -3.59 1.83 -14.35
C LEU A 187 -3.91 1.47 -12.90
N GLU A 188 -3.69 2.40 -11.97
CA GLU A 188 -4.01 2.23 -10.55
C GLU A 188 -5.53 2.04 -10.33
N ASP A 189 -6.38 2.69 -11.14
CA ASP A 189 -7.84 2.55 -11.10
C ASP A 189 -8.40 1.37 -11.91
N GLY A 190 -7.52 0.63 -12.60
CA GLY A 190 -7.95 -0.50 -13.44
C GLY A 190 -8.75 -0.11 -14.69
N LEU A 191 -8.71 1.16 -15.10
CA LEU A 191 -9.28 1.61 -16.37
C LEU A 191 -8.51 1.04 -17.57
N ILE A 192 -7.23 0.72 -17.34
CA ILE A 192 -6.34 0.11 -18.33
C ILE A 192 -5.73 -1.13 -17.67
N PRO A 193 -5.72 -2.30 -18.35
CA PRO A 193 -5.10 -3.50 -17.80
C PRO A 193 -3.58 -3.32 -17.65
N CYS A 194 -3.00 -3.73 -16.50
CA CYS A 194 -1.54 -3.84 -16.43
C CYS A 194 -1.09 -5.01 -17.32
N PRO A 195 -0.14 -4.81 -18.25
CA PRO A 195 0.43 -5.90 -19.04
C PRO A 195 1.01 -7.01 -18.16
N CYS A 196 1.51 -6.65 -16.98
CA CYS A 196 2.12 -7.51 -15.99
C CYS A 196 1.14 -8.40 -15.21
N ARG A 197 -0.15 -8.05 -15.15
CA ARG A 197 -1.13 -8.68 -14.27
C ARG A 197 -1.96 -9.76 -14.98
N ASN A 198 -1.96 -9.78 -16.31
CA ASN A 198 -2.87 -10.60 -17.10
C ASN A 198 -2.24 -11.85 -17.74
N HIS A 199 -0.99 -12.22 -17.42
CA HIS A 199 -0.31 -13.32 -18.13
C HIS A 199 0.10 -14.55 -17.29
N TRP A 200 -0.18 -14.63 -15.99
CA TRP A 200 0.20 -15.78 -15.12
C TRP A 200 -0.99 -16.36 -14.34
N SER A 201 -2.03 -16.81 -15.04
CA SER A 201 -3.07 -17.65 -14.42
C SER A 201 -3.44 -18.90 -15.22
N SER A 202 -2.69 -19.21 -16.28
CA SER A 202 -2.90 -20.43 -17.07
C SER A 202 -1.61 -20.92 -17.72
N VAL A 203 -0.72 -21.53 -16.94
CA VAL A 203 0.19 -22.62 -17.40
C VAL A 203 0.51 -23.52 -16.21
#